data_AF-A0AAV3YJY0-F1
#
_entry.id   AF-A0AAV3YJY0-F1
#
_cell.length_a   1.000
_cell.length_b   1.000
_cell.length_c   1.000
_cell.angle_alpha   90.00
_cell.angle_beta   90.00
_cell.angle_gamma   90.00
#
_symmetry.space_group_name_H-M   'P 1'
#
loop_
_entity.id
_entity.type
_entity.pdbx_description
1 polymer ?
#
loop_
_entity_poly.entity_id
_entity_poly.type
_entity_poly.pdbx_seq_one_letter_code
_entity_poly.pdbx_strand_id
1 'polypeptide(L)'
;MSRVQSQEELIKLLKDQMSQQQQQMEALLAIVQQQNKTTVTNTKFGEFDPSVELWSDDWARFETFTKANVTPDDRRAEIFLTNQSSEIAKFMNWNEPGPAANTTERHQQSLYGRDRATHGRAV
;
A
#
# COMPACT_ATOMS: atom_id res chain seq x y z
N MET A 1 68.35 13.47 25.68
CA MET A 1 67.69 13.18 24.40
C MET A 1 66.71 12.01 24.45
N SER A 2 66.97 10.93 25.20
CA SER A 2 66.15 9.69 25.17
C SER A 2 64.71 9.77 25.75
N ARG A 3 64.43 10.62 26.75
CA ARG A 3 63.10 10.69 27.40
C ARG A 3 62.02 11.35 26.55
N VAL A 4 62.42 12.30 25.69
CA VAL A 4 61.51 13.04 24.80
C VAL A 4 61.07 12.14 23.64
N GLN A 5 61.98 11.33 23.09
CA GLN A 5 61.68 10.36 22.03
C GLN A 5 60.66 9.30 22.50
N SER A 6 60.78 8.80 23.73
CA SER A 6 59.82 7.85 24.30
C SER A 6 58.42 8.46 24.51
N GLN A 7 58.32 9.74 24.83
CA GLN A 7 57.03 10.44 24.93
C GLN A 7 56.37 10.61 23.57
N GLU A 8 57.14 10.96 22.54
CA GLU A 8 56.64 11.11 21.18
C GLU A 8 56.09 9.80 20.61
N GLU A 9 56.76 8.68 20.88
CA GLU A 9 56.26 7.35 20.48
C GLU A 9 54.94 6.98 21.15
N LEU A 10 54.78 7.30 22.43
CA LEU A 10 53.53 7.05 23.16
C LEU A 10 52.38 7.90 22.61
N ILE A 11 52.65 9.19 22.32
CA ILE A 11 51.66 10.10 21.75
C ILE A 11 51.27 9.65 20.35
N LYS A 12 52.24 9.18 19.56
CA LYS A 12 51.99 8.65 18.22
C LYS A 12 51.09 7.42 18.29
N LEU A 13 51.39 6.47 19.17
CA LEU A 13 50.59 5.26 19.36
C LEU A 13 49.15 5.59 19.76
N LEU A 14 48.97 6.54 20.67
CA LEU A 14 47.64 6.96 21.12
C LEU A 14 46.82 7.61 19.99
N LYS A 15 47.47 8.45 19.16
CA LYS A 15 46.84 9.07 17.99
C LYS A 15 46.44 8.02 16.95
N ASP A 16 47.31 7.04 16.70
CA ASP A 16 47.05 5.96 15.76
C ASP A 16 45.86 5.11 16.23
N GLN A 17 45.77 4.85 17.54
CA GLN A 17 44.64 4.11 18.12
C GLN A 17 43.31 4.89 17.98
N MET A 18 43.30 6.19 18.28
CA MET A 18 42.10 7.03 18.09
C MET A 18 41.68 7.12 16.63
N SER A 19 42.64 7.24 15.71
CA SER A 19 42.37 7.28 14.27
C SER A 19 41.73 5.98 13.78
N GLN A 20 42.23 4.83 14.22
CA GLN A 20 41.65 3.54 13.88
C GLN A 20 40.22 3.39 14.43
N GLN A 21 39.96 3.83 15.68
CA GLN A 21 38.61 3.82 16.23
C GLN A 21 37.64 4.69 15.43
N GLN A 22 38.08 5.88 15.01
CA GLN A 22 37.26 6.77 14.19
C GLN A 22 36.93 6.14 12.83
N GLN A 23 37.91 5.53 12.17
CA GLN A 23 37.70 4.83 10.90
C GLN A 23 36.72 3.65 11.03
N GLN A 24 36.81 2.89 12.12
CA GLN A 24 35.87 1.80 12.38
C GLN A 24 34.43 2.32 12.58
N MET A 25 34.28 3.44 13.30
CA MET A 25 32.96 4.05 13.52
C MET A 25 32.36 4.62 12.23
N GLU A 26 33.17 5.27 11.39
CA GLU A 26 32.74 5.76 10.08
C GLU A 26 32.33 4.60 9.16
N ALA A 27 33.08 3.50 9.15
CA ALA A 27 32.73 2.31 8.37
C ALA A 27 31.40 1.70 8.83
N LEU A 28 31.15 1.62 10.14
CA LEU A 28 29.88 1.15 10.69
C LEU A 28 28.71 2.08 10.31
N LEU A 29 28.91 3.39 10.38
CA LEU A 29 27.90 4.38 9.96
C LEU A 29 27.59 4.26 8.46
N ALA A 30 28.60 4.06 7.62
CA ALA A 30 28.41 3.83 6.19
C ALA A 30 27.61 2.56 5.92
N ILE A 31 27.89 1.47 6.62
CA ILE A 31 27.13 0.21 6.52
C ILE A 31 25.67 0.42 6.93
N VAL A 32 25.40 1.10 8.04
CA VAL A 32 24.03 1.37 8.51
C VAL A 32 23.27 2.28 7.53
N GLN A 33 23.92 3.33 7.00
CA GLN A 33 23.32 4.18 5.97
C GLN A 33 23.01 3.40 4.69
N GLN A 34 23.86 2.44 4.33
CA GLN A 34 23.66 1.60 3.15
C GLN A 34 22.59 0.51 3.39
N GLN A 35 22.42 0.02 4.62
CA GLN A 35 21.34 -0.90 5.01
C GLN A 35 19.96 -0.22 5.02
N ASN A 36 19.89 1.08 5.34
CA ASN A 36 18.65 1.86 5.21
C ASN A 36 18.23 2.05 3.75
N LYS A 37 19.15 1.82 2.81
CA LYS A 37 18.83 1.59 1.40
C LYS A 37 18.56 0.11 1.20
N THR A 38 17.60 -0.45 1.95
CA THR A 38 16.89 -1.66 1.51
C THR A 38 16.47 -1.37 0.09
N THR A 39 17.09 -2.08 -0.86
CA THR A 39 16.65 -2.13 -2.24
C THR A 39 15.21 -2.58 -2.18
N VAL A 40 14.29 -1.62 -2.14
CA VAL A 40 12.89 -1.85 -2.44
C VAL A 40 12.95 -2.24 -3.91
N THR A 41 13.16 -3.52 -4.16
CA THR A 41 12.89 -4.10 -5.46
C THR A 41 11.49 -3.63 -5.79
N ASN A 42 11.35 -2.97 -6.93
CA ASN A 42 10.06 -2.52 -7.44
C ASN A 42 9.26 -3.76 -7.88
N THR A 43 9.02 -4.67 -6.94
CA THR A 43 8.23 -5.87 -7.06
C THR A 43 6.82 -5.43 -6.81
N LYS A 44 6.08 -5.17 -7.90
CA LYS A 44 4.65 -4.88 -7.82
C LYS A 44 3.96 -6.15 -7.32
N PHE A 45 3.24 -6.08 -6.20
CA PHE A 45 2.33 -7.15 -5.80
C PHE A 45 1.14 -7.20 -6.79
N GLY A 46 0.64 -8.40 -7.11
CA GLY A 46 -0.40 -8.58 -8.12
C GLY A 46 -1.74 -7.98 -7.69
N GLU A 47 -2.55 -7.53 -8.63
CA GLU A 47 -3.90 -7.03 -8.35
C GLU A 47 -4.85 -8.18 -8.01
N PHE A 48 -5.76 -7.95 -7.08
CA PHE A 48 -6.78 -8.92 -6.67
C PHE A 48 -7.90 -9.07 -7.72
N ASP A 49 -8.18 -10.29 -8.16
CA ASP A 49 -9.31 -10.57 -9.07
C ASP A 49 -10.38 -11.45 -8.41
N PRO A 50 -11.55 -10.88 -8.05
CA PRO A 50 -12.62 -11.62 -7.38
C PRO A 50 -13.29 -12.68 -8.27
N SER A 51 -13.02 -12.71 -9.58
CA SER A 51 -13.58 -13.70 -10.51
C SER A 51 -12.81 -15.03 -10.51
N VAL A 52 -11.57 -15.02 -10.02
CA VAL A 52 -10.66 -16.19 -10.05
C VAL A 52 -10.01 -16.50 -8.70
N GLU A 53 -9.99 -15.55 -7.75
CA GLU A 53 -9.29 -15.68 -6.47
C GLU A 53 -10.21 -15.48 -5.26
N LEU A 54 -10.00 -16.28 -4.22
CA LEU A 54 -10.63 -16.07 -2.92
C LEU A 54 -9.83 -15.06 -2.12
N TRP A 55 -10.52 -14.23 -1.33
CA TRP A 55 -9.89 -13.24 -0.45
C TRP A 55 -8.85 -13.84 0.52
N SER A 56 -9.11 -15.05 1.03
CA SER A 56 -8.17 -15.76 1.89
C SER A 56 -6.83 -16.04 1.21
N ASP A 57 -6.87 -16.34 -0.09
CA ASP A 57 -5.70 -16.72 -0.87
C ASP A 57 -4.90 -15.48 -1.25
N ASP A 58 -5.59 -14.39 -1.56
CA ASP A 58 -4.96 -13.07 -1.78
C ASP A 58 -4.24 -12.57 -0.51
N TRP A 59 -4.89 -12.66 0.65
CA TRP A 59 -4.27 -12.28 1.92
C TRP A 59 -3.01 -13.12 2.21
N ALA A 60 -3.07 -14.43 1.99
CA ALA A 60 -1.91 -15.31 2.17
C ALA A 60 -0.75 -14.97 1.21
N ARG A 61 -1.05 -14.60 -0.04
CA ARG A 61 -0.06 -14.09 -1.00
C ARG A 61 0.55 -12.78 -0.52
N PHE A 62 -0.25 -11.86 0.00
CA PHE A 62 0.21 -10.58 0.52
C PHE A 62 1.14 -10.75 1.73
N GLU A 63 0.81 -11.63 2.67
CA GLU A 63 1.69 -11.98 3.79
C GLU A 63 3.01 -12.59 3.32
N THR A 64 2.96 -13.48 2.33
CA THR A 64 4.16 -14.10 1.76
C THR A 64 5.02 -13.05 1.07
N PHE A 65 4.41 -12.16 0.30
CA PHE A 65 5.09 -11.06 -0.39
C PHE A 65 5.78 -10.11 0.59
N THR A 66 5.08 -9.68 1.64
CA THR A 66 5.62 -8.75 2.64
C THR A 66 6.78 -9.37 3.43
N LYS A 67 6.68 -10.66 3.78
CA LYS A 67 7.78 -11.40 4.42
C LYS A 67 8.99 -11.58 3.49
N ALA A 68 8.76 -11.99 2.24
CA ALA A 68 9.83 -12.23 1.27
C ALA A 68 10.62 -10.96 0.92
N ASN A 69 9.95 -9.80 0.89
CA ASN A 69 10.56 -8.51 0.57
C ASN A 69 10.96 -7.70 1.81
N VAL A 70 10.87 -8.27 3.03
CA VAL A 70 11.19 -7.59 4.29
C VAL A 70 10.50 -6.22 4.37
N THR A 71 9.22 -6.19 4.00
CA THR A 71 8.44 -4.95 3.90
C THR A 71 8.22 -4.38 5.30
N PRO A 72 8.63 -3.13 5.57
CA PRO A 72 8.34 -2.44 6.82
C PRO A 72 6.83 -2.32 7.07
N ASP A 73 6.38 -2.44 8.33
CA ASP A 73 4.96 -2.45 8.67
C ASP A 73 4.23 -1.17 8.23
N ASP A 74 4.91 -0.02 8.27
CA ASP A 74 4.43 1.28 7.80
C ASP A 74 4.15 1.30 6.28
N ARG A 75 4.85 0.47 5.49
CA ARG A 75 4.61 0.35 4.05
C ARG A 75 3.59 -0.72 3.67
N ARG A 76 3.22 -1.62 4.58
CA ARG A 76 2.28 -2.70 4.27
C ARG A 76 0.91 -2.14 3.88
N ALA A 77 0.42 -1.14 4.62
CA ALA A 77 -0.85 -0.49 4.31
C ALA A 77 -0.83 0.21 2.94
N GLU A 78 0.27 0.89 2.61
CA GLU A 78 0.44 1.56 1.32
C GLU A 78 0.41 0.56 0.15
N ILE A 79 1.20 -0.52 0.24
CA ILE A 79 1.24 -1.56 -0.80
C ILE A 79 -0.13 -2.25 -0.93
N PHE A 80 -0.79 -2.52 0.20
CA PHE A 80 -2.09 -3.15 0.20
C PHE A 80 -3.14 -2.28 -0.52
N LEU A 81 -3.22 -0.99 -0.19
CA LEU A 81 -4.21 -0.06 -0.76
C LEU A 81 -3.94 0.28 -2.23
N THR A 82 -2.67 0.33 -2.63
CA THR A 82 -2.27 0.69 -4.01
C THR A 82 -2.32 -0.47 -4.99
N ASN A 83 -2.41 -1.72 -4.52
CA ASN A 83 -2.57 -2.91 -5.35
C ASN A 83 -3.97 -3.55 -5.31
N GLN A 84 -4.96 -2.90 -4.68
CA GLN A 84 -6.33 -3.34 -4.86
C GLN A 84 -6.78 -3.07 -6.31
N SER A 85 -7.44 -4.04 -6.94
CA SER A 85 -7.95 -3.87 -8.30
C SER A 85 -8.97 -2.75 -8.40
N SER A 86 -9.14 -2.20 -9.60
CA SER A 86 -10.15 -1.16 -9.88
C SER A 86 -11.57 -1.56 -9.48
N GLU A 87 -11.85 -2.86 -9.35
CA GLU A 87 -13.14 -3.39 -8.89
C GLU A 87 -13.38 -3.13 -7.39
N ILE A 88 -12.35 -3.26 -6.55
CA ILE A 88 -12.45 -2.90 -5.12
C ILE A 88 -12.54 -1.38 -4.95
N ALA A 89 -11.83 -0.61 -5.78
CA ALA A 89 -11.96 0.85 -5.78
C ALA A 89 -13.39 1.29 -6.11
N LYS A 90 -14.07 0.64 -7.07
CA LYS A 90 -15.49 0.86 -7.35
C LYS A 90 -16.39 0.50 -6.17
N PHE A 91 -16.11 -0.61 -5.48
CA PHE A 91 -16.86 -1.05 -4.30
C PHE A 91 -16.68 -0.11 -3.10
N MET A 92 -15.49 0.45 -2.91
CA MET A 92 -15.20 1.47 -1.89
C MET A 92 -15.84 2.82 -2.21
N ASN A 93 -15.88 3.20 -3.49
CA ASN A 93 -16.53 4.42 -3.97
C ASN A 93 -18.07 4.30 -4.07
N TRP A 94 -18.62 3.11 -3.88
CA TRP A 94 -20.07 2.82 -3.91
C TRP A 94 -20.86 3.49 -2.77
N ASN A 95 -20.18 4.12 -1.80
CA ASN A 95 -20.82 4.92 -0.76
C ASN A 95 -21.27 6.32 -1.20
N GLU A 96 -21.13 6.70 -2.47
CA GLU A 96 -21.92 7.83 -2.97
C GLU A 96 -23.38 7.41 -3.15
N PRO A 97 -24.35 8.11 -2.54
CA PRO A 97 -25.76 7.91 -2.87
C PRO A 97 -25.90 8.25 -4.36
N GLY A 98 -26.06 7.22 -5.19
CA GLY A 98 -26.27 7.40 -6.62
C GLY A 98 -27.38 8.42 -6.88
N PRO A 99 -27.33 9.16 -8.01
CA PRO A 99 -28.29 10.20 -8.31
C PRO A 99 -29.68 9.60 -8.19
N ALA A 100 -30.47 10.13 -7.26
CA ALA A 100 -31.81 9.69 -6.96
C ALA A 100 -32.51 9.33 -8.27
N ALA A 101 -32.82 8.04 -8.45
CA ALA A 101 -33.64 7.58 -9.54
C ALA A 101 -34.87 8.49 -9.56
N ASN A 102 -34.95 9.30 -10.60
CA ASN A 102 -35.96 10.33 -10.76
C ASN A 102 -37.33 9.62 -10.81
N THR A 103 -37.92 9.46 -9.63
CA THR A 103 -39.21 8.78 -9.40
C THR A 103 -40.32 9.81 -9.65
N THR A 104 -40.27 10.45 -10.82
CA THR A 104 -41.25 11.46 -11.23
C THR A 104 -41.97 11.09 -12.53
N GLU A 105 -41.53 10.07 -13.27
CA GLU A 105 -42.13 9.73 -14.58
C GLU A 105 -43.06 8.50 -14.61
N ARG A 106 -43.44 7.91 -13.47
CA ARG A 106 -44.46 6.84 -13.44
C ARG A 106 -45.84 7.25 -12.92
N HIS A 107 -46.12 8.55 -12.79
CA HIS A 107 -47.42 9.04 -12.32
C HIS A 107 -48.13 10.00 -13.28
N GLN A 108 -47.91 9.88 -14.59
CA GLN A 108 -48.75 10.57 -15.59
C GLN A 108 -49.40 9.67 -16.66
N GLN A 109 -49.26 8.34 -16.60
CA GLN A 109 -50.00 7.43 -17.50
C GLN A 109 -51.19 6.71 -16.87
N SER A 110 -51.56 7.02 -15.61
CA SER A 110 -52.64 6.33 -14.89
C SER A 110 -53.91 7.18 -14.63
N LEU A 111 -54.05 8.38 -15.22
CA LEU A 111 -55.18 9.28 -14.91
C LEU A 111 -55.95 9.84 -16.12
N TYR A 112 -55.92 9.17 -17.27
CA TYR A 112 -56.88 9.41 -18.37
C TYR A 112 -57.53 8.11 -18.86
N GLY A 113 -57.99 7.29 -17.91
CA GLY A 113 -58.66 6.02 -18.18
C GLY A 113 -59.85 5.78 -17.27
N ARG A 114 -60.88 6.63 -17.36
CA ARG A 114 -62.27 6.27 -17.00
C ARG A 114 -63.24 7.37 -17.43
N ASP A 115 -64.05 7.12 -18.46
CA ASP A 115 -65.46 6.80 -18.25
C ASP A 115 -66.27 6.65 -19.55
N ARG A 116 -67.34 5.86 -19.40
CA ARG A 116 -68.42 5.43 -20.33
C ARG A 116 -68.12 4.16 -21.14
N ALA A 117 -68.59 2.98 -20.70
CA ALA A 117 -69.99 2.51 -20.75
C ALA A 117 -70.55 2.64 -22.18
N THR A 118 -70.84 1.56 -22.91
CA THR A 118 -72.00 0.70 -22.70
C THR A 118 -72.02 -0.45 -23.72
N HIS A 119 -72.37 -1.66 -23.25
CA HIS A 119 -73.04 -2.77 -23.97
C HIS A 119 -72.28 -3.38 -25.18
N GLY A 120 -72.13 -4.69 -25.37
CA GLY A 120 -72.96 -5.83 -24.99
C GLY A 120 -72.92 -6.78 -26.20
N ARG A 121 -72.49 -8.03 -25.96
CA ARG A 121 -72.17 -9.09 -26.92
C ARG A 121 -73.42 -9.78 -27.52
N ALA A 122 -73.18 -10.52 -28.63
CA ALA A 122 -73.98 -11.60 -29.24
C ALA A 122 -74.97 -11.14 -30.33
N VAL A 123 -75.10 -11.77 -31.50
CA VAL A 123 -74.85 -13.15 -31.98
C VAL A 123 -74.27 -13.08 -33.39
#